data_AF-A0A3S4H8A1-F1
#
_entry.id   AF-A0A3S4H8A1-F1
#
_cell.length_a   1.000
_cell.length_b   1.000
_cell.length_c   1.000
_cell.angle_alpha   90.00
_cell.angle_beta   90.00
_cell.angle_gamma   90.00
#
_symmetry.space_group_name_H-M   'P 1'
#
loop_
_entity.id
_entity.type
_entity.pdbx_description
1 polymer ?
#
loop_
_entity_poly.entity_id
_entity_poly.type
_entity_poly.pdbx_seq_one_letter_code
_entity_poly.pdbx_strand_id
1 'polypeptide(L)'
;MGKADSPLNMRLRMSLQQWRWLLQFLRACNNQTNKMNGDHILRLSLLSRQVMQAWRDEDNLADFHWRRSGKLIIHRREYDFNKAAKGIDPQYQQALNAEACLQLEPAIKHISPSLQGGIYSPGDETADCHQFCLALLDKLNASSDFSLLTQCEVRRLNKLGGRISSLETSQGTLTGDEYVVAAGNGSGSLLGHLGVRVPLCALKGYSLTLPYPEKAGIAPDISVTDYGHKIVYARLGQQLRIAAMVDIGYDGDELRESRIQALKNIVARSFPELEGLDEAEVWTGMRPSTPAGPPMLGRAGYPNLWMNLGQGSLGFTLRRRQRGGAGRVNRQSDARHFFRRSHMETNRMTIIRNNPQPRLSASVAYGDLLFLSGQTPKSNEDDIVLQTREVLEKIDALLAAAGSDKQHILSAQIWLKNIERDFAAFNEVWVQWMPEGYSPARVAVQAEMARPEILVEIMLTAVKA
;
A
#
# COMPACT_ATOMS: atom_id res chain seq x y z
N MET A 1 -15.19 -0.19 -27.98
CA MET A 1 -14.31 0.99 -28.05
C MET A 1 -14.88 1.97 -29.05
N GLY A 2 -14.92 3.27 -28.74
CA GLY A 2 -15.32 4.33 -29.69
C GLY A 2 -16.75 4.87 -29.55
N LYS A 3 -17.69 4.13 -28.95
CA LYS A 3 -19.03 4.64 -28.62
C LYS A 3 -19.00 5.55 -27.39
N ALA A 4 -19.92 6.51 -27.31
CA ALA A 4 -20.00 7.48 -26.21
C ALA A 4 -20.33 6.84 -24.86
N ASP A 5 -21.01 5.69 -24.85
CA ASP A 5 -21.37 4.89 -23.67
C ASP A 5 -20.30 3.84 -23.30
N SER A 6 -19.23 3.72 -24.09
CA SER A 6 -18.20 2.71 -23.82
C SER A 6 -17.41 3.08 -22.55
N PRO A 7 -17.15 2.13 -21.64
CA PRO A 7 -16.34 2.40 -20.45
C PRO A 7 -14.94 2.94 -20.74
N LEU A 8 -14.41 2.62 -21.93
CA LEU A 8 -13.09 3.04 -22.40
C LEU A 8 -13.20 3.67 -23.79
N ASN A 9 -12.73 4.91 -23.91
CA ASN A 9 -12.49 5.57 -25.19
C ASN A 9 -10.98 5.83 -25.36
N MET A 10 -10.49 5.77 -26.59
CA MET A 10 -9.08 5.96 -26.89
C MET A 10 -8.93 6.76 -28.18
N ARG A 11 -8.20 7.87 -28.09
CA ARG A 11 -7.75 8.65 -29.24
C ARG A 11 -6.28 8.37 -29.50
N LEU A 12 -5.99 7.70 -30.60
CA LEU A 12 -4.62 7.50 -31.06
C LEU A 12 -4.09 8.81 -31.65
N ARG A 13 -2.93 9.25 -31.16
CA ARG A 13 -2.18 10.40 -31.62
C ARG A 13 -0.88 9.91 -32.25
N MET A 14 -0.31 10.70 -33.16
CA MET A 14 1.01 10.45 -33.72
C MET A 14 2.11 10.87 -32.71
N SER A 15 2.07 10.29 -31.51
CA SER A 15 2.99 10.57 -30.41
C SER A 15 3.79 9.33 -30.03
N LEU A 16 5.12 9.41 -30.16
CA LEU A 16 6.02 8.33 -29.74
C LEU A 16 5.83 7.97 -28.26
N GLN A 17 5.53 8.93 -27.40
CA GLN A 17 5.27 8.67 -25.98
C GLN A 17 4.00 7.83 -25.79
N GLN A 18 2.92 8.16 -26.50
CA GLN A 18 1.67 7.41 -26.39
C GLN A 18 1.86 5.98 -26.90
N TRP A 19 2.46 5.79 -28.07
CA TRP A 19 2.72 4.45 -28.62
C TRP A 19 3.63 3.61 -27.73
N ARG A 20 4.69 4.21 -27.18
CA ARG A 20 5.58 3.52 -26.22
C ARG A 20 4.85 3.15 -24.94
N TRP A 21 3.97 4.01 -24.43
CA TRP A 21 3.17 3.69 -23.24
C TRP A 21 2.19 2.55 -23.54
N LEU A 22 1.47 2.61 -24.67
CA LEU A 22 0.53 1.58 -25.10
C LEU A 22 1.22 0.21 -25.28
N LEU A 23 2.40 0.17 -25.92
CA LEU A 23 3.16 -1.06 -26.08
C LEU A 23 3.63 -1.63 -24.73
N GLN A 24 4.06 -0.77 -23.80
CA GLN A 24 4.42 -1.21 -22.44
C GLN A 24 3.21 -1.72 -21.66
N PHE A 25 2.07 -1.03 -21.78
CA PHE A 25 0.81 -1.44 -21.18
C PHE A 25 0.38 -2.82 -21.70
N LEU A 26 0.38 -3.02 -23.02
CA LEU A 26 0.06 -4.31 -23.64
C LEU A 26 1.02 -5.42 -23.20
N ARG A 27 2.32 -5.13 -23.08
CA ARG A 27 3.30 -6.10 -22.54
C ARG A 27 3.02 -6.44 -21.06
N ALA A 28 2.53 -5.48 -20.29
CA ALA A 28 2.15 -5.67 -18.88
C ALA A 28 0.81 -6.40 -18.71
N CYS A 29 -0.04 -6.49 -19.75
CA CYS A 29 -1.30 -7.22 -19.76
C CYS A 29 -1.11 -8.74 -19.81
N ASN A 30 -0.45 -9.31 -18.79
CA ASN A 30 -0.28 -10.75 -18.63
C ASN A 30 -0.48 -11.16 -17.17
N ASN A 31 -0.75 -12.44 -16.93
CA ASN A 31 -1.08 -12.95 -15.60
C ASN A 31 0.07 -12.80 -14.58
N GLN A 32 1.33 -12.94 -15.03
CA GLN A 32 2.49 -12.85 -14.17
C GLN A 32 2.70 -11.42 -13.65
N THR A 33 2.71 -10.44 -14.55
CA THR A 33 2.78 -9.02 -14.21
C THR A 33 1.59 -8.59 -13.37
N ASN A 34 0.37 -9.02 -13.71
CA ASN A 34 -0.82 -8.69 -12.93
C ASN A 34 -0.75 -9.23 -11.49
N LYS A 35 -0.24 -10.45 -11.30
CA LYS A 35 -0.05 -11.04 -9.96
C LYS A 35 1.00 -10.26 -9.16
N MET A 36 2.20 -10.07 -9.72
CA MET A 36 3.29 -9.35 -9.06
C MET A 36 2.92 -7.90 -8.71
N ASN A 37 2.31 -7.19 -9.65
CA ASN A 37 1.88 -5.80 -9.44
C ASN A 37 0.70 -5.71 -8.47
N GLY A 38 -0.20 -6.70 -8.50
CA GLY A 38 -1.23 -6.86 -7.48
C GLY A 38 -0.62 -6.93 -6.07
N ASP A 39 0.43 -7.73 -5.88
CA ASP A 39 1.14 -7.83 -4.61
C ASP A 39 1.86 -6.53 -4.20
N HIS A 40 2.31 -5.71 -5.16
CA HIS A 40 2.92 -4.40 -4.89
C HIS A 40 1.89 -3.37 -4.43
N ILE A 41 0.82 -3.24 -5.22
CA ILE A 41 -0.31 -2.37 -4.90
C ILE A 41 -0.85 -2.76 -3.53
N LEU A 42 -1.07 -4.05 -3.29
CA LEU A 42 -1.45 -4.62 -2.01
C LEU A 42 -0.59 -4.17 -0.82
N ARG A 43 0.73 -4.22 -0.93
CA ARG A 43 1.62 -3.87 0.19
C ARG A 43 1.53 -2.38 0.51
N LEU A 44 1.59 -1.54 -0.52
CA LEU A 44 1.43 -0.09 -0.37
C LEU A 44 0.07 0.26 0.23
N SER A 45 -0.92 -0.49 -0.20
CA SER A 45 -2.29 -0.39 0.24
C SER A 45 -2.51 -0.66 1.73
N LEU A 46 -1.85 -1.70 2.25
CA LEU A 46 -1.91 -2.03 3.67
C LEU A 46 -1.26 -0.95 4.53
N LEU A 47 -0.11 -0.45 4.09
CA LEU A 47 0.62 0.61 4.76
C LEU A 47 -0.22 1.90 4.81
N SER A 48 -0.82 2.30 3.68
CA SER A 48 -1.69 3.48 3.64
C SER A 48 -2.85 3.38 4.62
N ARG A 49 -3.49 2.21 4.76
CA ARG A 49 -4.56 2.02 5.75
C ARG A 49 -4.08 2.20 7.19
N GLN A 50 -2.92 1.64 7.55
CA GLN A 50 -2.37 1.78 8.89
C GLN A 50 -2.02 3.25 9.20
N VAL A 51 -1.40 3.94 8.25
CA VAL A 51 -1.06 5.37 8.38
C VAL A 51 -2.33 6.22 8.51
N MET A 52 -3.35 5.97 7.68
CA MET A 52 -4.62 6.69 7.77
C MET A 52 -5.35 6.44 9.09
N GLN A 53 -5.25 5.23 9.63
CA GLN A 53 -5.81 4.93 10.94
C GLN A 53 -5.07 5.71 12.03
N ALA A 54 -3.73 5.69 12.03
CA ALA A 54 -2.93 6.48 12.97
C ALA A 54 -3.25 7.98 12.86
N TRP A 55 -3.39 8.54 11.64
CA TRP A 55 -3.74 9.95 11.47
C TRP A 55 -5.11 10.29 12.05
N ARG A 56 -6.09 9.40 11.93
CA ARG A 56 -7.41 9.62 12.54
C ARG A 56 -7.37 9.48 14.06
N ASP A 57 -6.77 8.40 14.55
CA ASP A 57 -6.89 7.98 15.94
C ASP A 57 -5.87 8.72 16.84
N GLU A 58 -4.65 8.94 16.36
CA GLU A 58 -3.54 9.58 17.10
C GLU A 58 -3.47 11.09 16.82
N ASP A 59 -3.52 11.49 15.53
CA ASP A 59 -3.33 12.89 15.13
C ASP A 59 -4.65 13.69 15.07
N ASN A 60 -5.79 13.05 15.38
CA ASN A 60 -7.13 13.64 15.33
C ASN A 60 -7.43 14.30 13.97
N LEU A 61 -7.07 13.63 12.87
CA LEU A 61 -7.45 14.05 11.52
C LEU A 61 -8.90 13.65 11.26
N ALA A 62 -9.79 14.63 11.10
CA ALA A 62 -11.24 14.43 10.98
C ALA A 62 -11.84 15.26 9.84
N ASP A 63 -13.18 15.27 9.74
CA ASP A 63 -13.96 16.15 8.85
C ASP A 63 -13.81 15.95 7.34
N PHE A 64 -13.30 14.80 6.91
CA PHE A 64 -13.20 14.43 5.49
C PHE A 64 -14.25 13.40 5.04
N HIS A 65 -15.43 13.42 5.67
CA HIS A 65 -16.55 12.51 5.39
C HIS A 65 -16.15 11.04 5.36
N TRP A 66 -15.25 10.65 6.26
CA TRP A 66 -14.81 9.26 6.38
C TRP A 66 -15.93 8.36 6.89
N ARG A 67 -16.11 7.21 6.25
CA ARG A 67 -17.06 6.18 6.66
C ARG A 67 -16.49 4.80 6.37
N ARG A 68 -16.80 3.82 7.23
CA ARG A 68 -16.69 2.40 6.88
C ARG A 68 -17.99 1.93 6.24
N SER A 69 -18.25 2.42 5.02
CA SER A 69 -19.50 2.14 4.30
C SER A 69 -19.61 0.72 3.77
N GLY A 70 -18.49 -0.02 3.72
CA GLY A 70 -18.39 -1.21 2.90
C GLY A 70 -18.44 -0.90 1.41
N LYS A 71 -18.19 -1.94 0.60
CA LYS A 71 -18.20 -1.86 -0.86
C LYS A 71 -18.83 -3.09 -1.49
N LEU A 72 -19.82 -2.89 -2.36
CA LEU A 72 -20.46 -3.91 -3.16
C LEU A 72 -20.09 -3.77 -4.64
N ILE A 73 -19.43 -4.78 -5.20
CA ILE A 73 -19.14 -4.87 -6.63
C ILE A 73 -20.19 -5.76 -7.28
N ILE A 74 -21.10 -5.18 -8.06
CA ILE A 74 -22.20 -5.90 -8.71
C ILE A 74 -21.79 -6.39 -10.10
N HIS A 75 -22.24 -7.59 -10.46
CA HIS A 75 -21.93 -8.26 -11.72
C HIS A 75 -23.21 -8.64 -12.46
N ARG A 76 -23.32 -8.19 -13.73
CA ARG A 76 -24.45 -8.50 -14.63
C ARG A 76 -24.23 -9.76 -15.46
N ARG A 77 -22.96 -10.16 -15.67
CA ARG A 77 -22.59 -11.34 -16.45
C ARG A 77 -22.18 -12.47 -15.51
N GLU A 78 -22.72 -13.66 -15.77
CA GLU A 78 -22.51 -14.83 -14.92
C GLU A 78 -21.03 -15.22 -14.88
N TYR A 79 -20.35 -15.20 -16.04
CA TYR A 79 -18.91 -15.46 -16.13
C TYR A 79 -18.09 -14.54 -15.22
N ASP A 80 -18.38 -13.23 -15.20
CA ASP A 80 -17.62 -12.27 -14.40
C ASP A 80 -17.87 -12.49 -12.90
N PHE A 81 -19.13 -12.77 -12.52
CA PHE A 81 -19.49 -13.08 -11.15
C PHE A 81 -18.78 -14.35 -10.66
N ASN A 82 -18.90 -15.45 -11.41
CA ASN A 82 -18.28 -16.72 -11.05
C ASN A 82 -16.75 -16.61 -10.95
N LYS A 83 -16.12 -15.84 -11.84
CA LYS A 83 -14.68 -15.57 -11.78
C LYS A 83 -14.31 -14.75 -10.54
N ALA A 84 -15.09 -13.72 -10.20
CA ALA A 84 -14.85 -12.89 -9.02
C ALA A 84 -15.06 -13.68 -7.73
N ALA A 85 -16.15 -14.45 -7.64
CA ALA A 85 -16.51 -15.27 -6.48
C ALA A 85 -15.42 -16.32 -6.15
N LYS A 86 -14.79 -16.94 -7.16
CA LYS A 86 -13.66 -17.86 -6.95
C LYS A 86 -12.40 -17.19 -6.38
N GLY A 87 -12.26 -15.88 -6.57
CA GLY A 87 -11.08 -15.11 -6.17
C GLY A 87 -11.18 -14.44 -4.79
N ILE A 88 -12.33 -14.52 -4.12
CA ILE A 88 -12.58 -13.76 -2.89
C ILE A 88 -11.78 -14.29 -1.70
N ASP A 89 -11.64 -13.44 -0.69
CA ASP A 89 -11.21 -13.86 0.65
C ASP A 89 -12.43 -14.00 1.54
N PRO A 90 -12.86 -15.22 1.90
CA PRO A 90 -14.03 -15.38 2.77
C PRO A 90 -13.90 -14.69 4.13
N GLN A 91 -12.67 -14.42 4.59
CA GLN A 91 -12.44 -13.68 5.83
C GLN A 91 -12.84 -12.20 5.73
N TYR A 92 -12.80 -11.61 4.53
CA TYR A 92 -12.99 -10.16 4.33
C TYR A 92 -14.09 -9.81 3.33
N GLN A 93 -14.53 -10.79 2.53
CA GLN A 93 -15.43 -10.59 1.41
C GLN A 93 -16.47 -11.71 1.35
N GLN A 94 -17.65 -11.36 0.87
CA GLN A 94 -18.77 -12.27 0.74
C GLN A 94 -19.23 -12.25 -0.72
N ALA A 95 -19.38 -13.43 -1.33
CA ALA A 95 -20.10 -13.55 -2.58
C ALA A 95 -21.59 -13.64 -2.28
N LEU A 96 -22.35 -12.68 -2.78
CA LEU A 96 -23.79 -12.55 -2.58
C LEU A 96 -24.50 -12.84 -3.90
N ASN A 97 -25.62 -13.56 -3.84
CA ASN A 97 -26.52 -13.67 -4.99
C ASN A 97 -27.29 -12.33 -5.17
N ALA A 98 -28.07 -12.22 -6.25
CA ALA A 98 -28.78 -10.98 -6.57
C ALA A 98 -29.76 -10.54 -5.47
N GLU A 99 -30.48 -11.48 -4.85
CA GLU A 99 -31.42 -11.20 -3.76
C GLU A 99 -30.71 -10.66 -2.52
N ALA A 100 -29.63 -11.31 -2.08
CA ALA A 100 -28.82 -10.85 -0.94
C ALA A 100 -28.17 -9.49 -1.23
N CYS A 101 -27.78 -9.20 -2.48
CA CYS A 101 -27.32 -7.86 -2.86
C CYS A 101 -28.43 -6.82 -2.68
N LEU A 102 -29.66 -7.13 -3.10
CA LEU A 102 -30.81 -6.23 -2.97
C LEU A 102 -31.22 -6.00 -1.51
N GLN A 103 -31.17 -7.05 -0.68
CA GLN A 103 -31.42 -6.94 0.76
C GLN A 103 -30.36 -6.06 1.43
N LEU A 104 -29.09 -6.21 1.04
CA LEU A 104 -27.98 -5.41 1.56
C LEU A 104 -28.08 -3.93 1.14
N GLU A 105 -28.44 -3.66 -0.11
CA GLU A 105 -28.54 -2.30 -0.65
C GLU A 105 -29.84 -2.12 -1.47
N PRO A 106 -30.94 -1.68 -0.83
CA PRO A 106 -32.24 -1.54 -1.49
C PRO A 106 -32.27 -0.59 -2.69
N ALA A 107 -31.34 0.36 -2.78
CA ALA A 107 -31.28 1.31 -3.90
C ALA A 107 -31.04 0.63 -5.25
N ILE A 108 -30.49 -0.59 -5.27
CA ILE A 108 -30.25 -1.32 -6.53
C ILE A 108 -31.48 -2.06 -7.07
N LYS A 109 -32.68 -1.85 -6.51
CA LYS A 109 -33.93 -2.54 -6.92
C LYS A 109 -34.18 -2.58 -8.43
N HIS A 110 -33.88 -1.49 -9.14
CA HIS A 110 -34.05 -1.40 -10.60
C HIS A 110 -32.92 -2.09 -11.39
N ILE A 111 -31.79 -2.35 -10.74
CA ILE A 111 -30.64 -3.06 -11.31
C ILE A 111 -30.75 -4.57 -11.07
N SER A 112 -31.27 -4.96 -9.89
CA SER A 112 -31.36 -6.35 -9.39
C SER A 112 -31.83 -7.39 -10.43
N PRO A 113 -32.87 -7.15 -11.25
CA PRO A 113 -33.33 -8.13 -12.25
C PRO A 113 -32.27 -8.51 -13.30
N SER A 114 -31.25 -7.67 -13.48
CA SER A 114 -30.14 -7.92 -14.42
C SER A 114 -28.85 -8.39 -13.75
N LEU A 115 -28.86 -8.59 -12.42
CA LEU A 115 -27.71 -9.02 -11.65
C LEU A 115 -27.63 -10.54 -11.54
N GLN A 116 -26.40 -11.04 -11.60
CA GLN A 116 -26.09 -12.43 -11.31
C GLN A 116 -25.61 -12.59 -9.86
N GLY A 117 -25.01 -11.53 -9.31
CA GLY A 117 -24.57 -11.46 -7.93
C GLY A 117 -23.60 -10.30 -7.71
N GLY A 118 -23.01 -10.26 -6.52
CA GLY A 118 -22.05 -9.24 -6.15
C GLY A 118 -21.02 -9.71 -5.14
N ILE A 119 -19.88 -9.03 -5.10
CA ILE A 119 -18.84 -9.24 -4.09
C ILE A 119 -18.92 -8.09 -3.09
N TYR A 120 -19.24 -8.40 -1.84
CA TYR A 120 -19.33 -7.42 -0.76
C TYR A 120 -18.11 -7.46 0.15
N SER A 121 -17.50 -6.30 0.38
CA SER A 121 -16.39 -6.08 1.32
C SER A 121 -16.86 -5.14 2.44
N PRO A 122 -17.29 -5.64 3.62
CA PRO A 122 -17.78 -4.79 4.71
C PRO A 122 -16.71 -3.89 5.34
N GLY A 123 -15.44 -4.28 5.26
CA GLY A 123 -14.32 -3.51 5.82
C GLY A 123 -13.84 -2.35 4.96
N ASP A 124 -14.41 -2.16 3.77
CA ASP A 124 -14.03 -1.08 2.87
C ASP A 124 -14.54 0.28 3.37
N GLU A 125 -13.78 1.32 3.08
CA GLU A 125 -14.01 2.68 3.58
C GLU A 125 -14.15 3.66 2.42
N THR A 126 -14.98 4.68 2.61
CA THR A 126 -15.14 5.84 1.73
C THR A 126 -14.77 7.11 2.47
N ALA A 127 -14.30 8.11 1.73
CA ALA A 127 -14.03 9.44 2.26
C ALA A 127 -13.94 10.45 1.10
N ASP A 128 -14.12 11.72 1.41
CA ASP A 128 -13.93 12.81 0.45
C ASP A 128 -12.45 13.18 0.38
N CYS A 129 -11.85 13.00 -0.80
CA CYS A 129 -10.42 13.26 -0.99
C CYS A 129 -10.06 14.74 -0.99
N HIS A 130 -10.98 15.64 -1.37
CA HIS A 130 -10.74 17.07 -1.34
C HIS A 130 -10.76 17.57 0.10
N GLN A 131 -11.79 17.20 0.87
CA GLN A 131 -11.85 17.54 2.30
C GLN A 131 -10.69 16.93 3.08
N PHE A 132 -10.25 15.72 2.71
CA PHE A 132 -9.05 15.12 3.30
C PHE A 132 -7.79 15.97 3.08
N CYS A 133 -7.58 16.47 1.86
CA CYS A 133 -6.44 17.34 1.56
C CYS A 133 -6.51 18.66 2.33
N LEU A 134 -7.70 19.24 2.49
CA LEU A 134 -7.90 20.46 3.28
C LEU A 134 -7.60 20.21 4.76
N ALA A 135 -8.17 19.16 5.35
CA ALA A 135 -7.91 18.79 6.75
C ALA A 135 -6.43 18.50 7.00
N LEU A 136 -5.75 17.83 6.06
CA LEU A 136 -4.31 17.60 6.15
C LEU A 136 -3.52 18.90 6.03
N LEU A 137 -3.92 19.80 5.14
CA LEU A 137 -3.27 21.10 4.97
C LEU A 137 -3.43 21.97 6.23
N ASP A 138 -4.59 21.96 6.87
CA ASP A 138 -4.82 22.69 8.11
C ASP A 138 -3.91 22.19 9.23
N LYS A 139 -3.74 20.87 9.36
CA LYS A 139 -2.78 20.26 10.29
C LYS A 139 -1.34 20.66 9.98
N LEU A 140 -0.97 20.70 8.69
CA LEU A 140 0.37 21.12 8.27
C LEU A 140 0.62 22.60 8.55
N ASN A 141 -0.35 23.47 8.28
CA ASN A 141 -0.26 24.92 8.54
C ASN A 141 -0.12 25.24 10.03
N ALA A 142 -0.61 24.37 10.92
CA ALA A 142 -0.41 24.50 12.36
C ALA A 142 1.03 24.18 12.82
N SER A 143 1.86 23.57 11.95
CA SER A 143 3.26 23.24 12.25
C SER A 143 4.19 24.39 11.88
N SER A 144 5.12 24.74 12.78
CA SER A 144 6.19 25.71 12.51
C SER A 144 7.22 25.22 11.49
N ASP A 145 7.28 23.90 11.26
CA ASP A 145 8.25 23.27 10.36
C ASP A 145 7.74 23.17 8.92
N PHE A 146 6.54 23.71 8.64
CA PHE A 146 5.90 23.65 7.34
C PHE A 146 5.73 25.04 6.73
N SER A 147 6.10 25.15 5.45
CA SER A 147 5.86 26.35 4.65
C SER A 147 5.18 25.95 3.35
N LEU A 148 4.05 26.61 3.05
CA LEU A 148 3.34 26.44 1.79
C LEU A 148 3.60 27.64 0.88
N LEU A 149 4.04 27.35 -0.36
CA LEU A 149 4.12 28.35 -1.42
C LEU A 149 3.09 28.03 -2.50
N THR A 150 2.00 28.78 -2.52
CA THR A 150 0.98 28.72 -3.59
C THR A 150 1.32 29.68 -4.72
N GLN A 151 0.73 29.48 -5.90
CA GLN A 151 1.01 30.29 -7.10
C GLN A 151 2.51 30.33 -7.45
N CYS A 152 3.24 29.29 -7.05
CA CYS A 152 4.67 29.13 -7.24
C CYS A 152 4.88 27.93 -8.16
N GLU A 153 4.89 28.18 -9.46
CA GLU A 153 5.08 27.13 -10.46
C GLU A 153 6.56 26.76 -10.52
N VAL A 154 6.90 25.50 -10.25
CA VAL A 154 8.23 24.97 -10.52
C VAL A 154 8.35 24.74 -12.02
N ARG A 155 9.26 25.46 -12.66
CA ARG A 155 9.52 25.36 -14.11
C ARG A 155 10.60 24.35 -14.41
N ARG A 156 11.63 24.29 -13.56
CA ARG A 156 12.82 23.48 -13.80
C ARG A 156 13.52 23.06 -12.51
N LEU A 157 14.16 21.89 -12.55
CA LEU A 157 15.10 21.44 -11.53
C LEU A 157 16.51 21.64 -12.06
N ASN A 158 17.34 22.35 -11.30
CA ASN A 158 18.74 22.58 -11.62
C ASN A 158 19.63 21.55 -10.93
N LYS A 159 20.70 21.14 -11.61
CA LYS A 159 21.64 20.15 -11.11
C LYS A 159 23.06 20.70 -11.10
N LEU A 160 23.81 20.34 -10.07
CA LEU A 160 25.23 20.64 -9.92
C LEU A 160 25.91 19.44 -9.25
N GLY A 161 27.06 19.01 -9.76
CA GLY A 161 27.83 17.92 -9.15
C GLY A 161 27.07 16.59 -8.98
N GLY A 162 26.17 16.25 -9.92
CA GLY A 162 25.39 15.00 -9.85
C GLY A 162 24.29 14.99 -8.78
N ARG A 163 23.92 16.16 -8.23
CA ARG A 163 22.82 16.36 -7.30
C ARG A 163 21.91 17.49 -7.78
N ILE A 164 20.68 17.53 -7.28
CA ILE A 164 19.79 18.68 -7.48
C ILE A 164 20.23 19.81 -6.56
N SER A 165 20.45 20.99 -7.13
CA SER A 165 20.97 22.16 -6.43
C SER A 165 19.87 23.18 -6.10
N SER A 166 18.88 23.33 -6.98
CA SER A 166 17.80 24.30 -6.80
C SER A 166 16.59 24.02 -7.69
N LEU A 167 15.46 24.64 -7.34
CA LEU A 167 14.25 24.74 -8.15
C LEU A 167 14.20 26.14 -8.77
N GLU A 168 14.01 26.21 -10.08
CA GLU A 168 13.62 27.43 -10.76
C GLU A 168 12.10 27.54 -10.72
N THR A 169 11.58 28.60 -10.11
CA THR A 169 10.14 28.81 -9.96
C THR A 169 9.69 30.15 -10.53
N SER A 170 8.38 30.34 -10.69
CA SER A 170 7.79 31.63 -11.06
C SER A 170 8.08 32.76 -10.07
N GLN A 171 8.45 32.43 -8.82
CA GLN A 171 8.73 33.40 -7.75
C GLN A 171 10.23 33.49 -7.39
N GLY A 172 11.09 32.96 -8.27
CA GLY A 172 12.54 32.95 -8.07
C GLY A 172 13.09 31.56 -7.79
N THR A 173 14.36 31.51 -7.38
CA THR A 173 15.07 30.25 -7.16
C THR A 173 14.92 29.81 -5.71
N LEU A 174 14.54 28.55 -5.50
CA LEU A 174 14.48 27.92 -4.19
C LEU A 174 15.55 26.83 -4.05
N THR A 175 16.11 26.69 -2.86
CA THR A 175 17.13 25.68 -2.54
C THR A 175 16.65 24.79 -1.41
N GLY A 176 17.10 23.54 -1.42
CA GLY A 176 16.86 22.57 -0.36
C GLY A 176 17.85 21.41 -0.44
N ASP A 177 17.89 20.61 0.62
CA ASP A 177 18.79 19.45 0.71
C ASP A 177 18.27 18.26 -0.11
N GLU A 178 16.96 18.04 -0.02
CA GLU A 178 16.22 16.92 -0.61
C GLU A 178 14.99 17.44 -1.37
N TYR A 179 14.67 16.80 -2.50
CA TYR A 179 13.59 17.22 -3.38
C TYR A 179 12.66 16.03 -3.66
N VAL A 180 11.35 16.25 -3.56
CA VAL A 180 10.33 15.23 -3.86
C VAL A 180 9.42 15.72 -4.98
N VAL A 181 9.35 14.96 -6.08
CA VAL A 181 8.41 15.25 -7.18
C VAL A 181 7.12 14.45 -6.96
N ALA A 182 6.03 15.18 -6.70
CA ALA A 182 4.68 14.65 -6.55
C ALA A 182 3.65 15.44 -7.41
N ALA A 183 4.09 15.96 -8.56
CA ALA A 183 3.33 16.90 -9.40
C ALA A 183 2.31 16.24 -10.34
N GLY A 184 1.74 15.10 -9.96
CA GLY A 184 0.74 14.38 -10.77
C GLY A 184 1.17 14.18 -12.24
N ASN A 185 0.33 14.59 -13.19
CA ASN A 185 0.62 14.49 -14.63
C ASN A 185 1.77 15.42 -15.10
N GLY A 186 2.07 16.50 -14.37
CA GLY A 186 3.17 17.42 -14.69
C GLY A 186 4.57 16.84 -14.43
N SER A 187 4.65 15.75 -13.66
CA SER A 187 5.91 15.15 -13.22
C SER A 187 6.79 14.65 -14.36
N GLY A 188 6.18 14.19 -15.46
CA GLY A 188 6.93 13.72 -16.63
C GLY A 188 7.74 14.84 -17.29
N SER A 189 7.17 16.05 -17.39
CA SER A 189 7.85 17.22 -17.93
C SER A 189 9.01 17.65 -17.03
N LEU A 190 8.76 17.77 -15.72
CA LEU A 190 9.76 18.19 -14.74
C LEU A 190 10.98 17.26 -14.70
N LEU A 191 10.75 15.95 -14.64
CA LEU A 191 11.82 14.95 -14.59
C LEU A 191 12.49 14.75 -15.96
N GLY A 192 11.77 14.97 -17.06
CA GLY A 192 12.29 14.89 -18.41
C GLY A 192 13.47 15.83 -18.68
N HIS A 193 13.45 17.04 -18.11
CA HIS A 193 14.56 18.02 -18.21
C HIS A 193 15.87 17.50 -17.61
N LEU A 194 15.79 16.57 -16.66
CA LEU A 194 16.94 15.93 -16.03
C LEU A 194 17.43 14.67 -16.76
N GLY A 195 16.75 14.27 -17.83
CA GLY A 195 16.96 13.01 -18.55
C GLY A 195 16.28 11.81 -17.88
N VAL A 196 15.50 12.01 -16.83
CA VAL A 196 14.80 10.94 -16.11
C VAL A 196 13.49 10.63 -16.83
N ARG A 197 13.40 9.43 -17.39
CA ARG A 197 12.23 9.00 -18.16
C ARG A 197 11.18 8.39 -17.24
N VAL A 198 9.99 8.96 -17.22
CA VAL A 198 8.84 8.44 -16.47
C VAL A 198 7.70 8.13 -17.44
N PRO A 199 7.29 6.86 -17.61
CA PRO A 199 6.23 6.48 -18.55
C PRO A 199 4.84 6.76 -17.94
N LEU A 200 4.47 8.03 -17.79
CA LEU A 200 3.13 8.41 -17.35
C LEU A 200 2.22 8.66 -18.55
N CYS A 201 0.98 8.20 -18.43
CA CYS A 201 -0.14 8.56 -19.29
C CYS A 201 -1.26 9.12 -18.41
N ALA A 202 -1.83 10.25 -18.81
CA ALA A 202 -3.00 10.80 -18.14
C ALA A 202 -4.25 10.06 -18.62
N LEU A 203 -4.96 9.43 -17.69
CA LEU A 203 -6.23 8.77 -17.96
C LEU A 203 -7.36 9.69 -17.49
N LYS A 204 -8.16 10.18 -18.43
CA LYS A 204 -9.24 11.11 -18.14
C LYS A 204 -10.48 10.36 -17.64
N GLY A 205 -10.95 10.68 -16.45
CA GLY A 205 -12.19 10.16 -15.87
C GLY A 205 -13.24 11.26 -15.72
N TYR A 206 -14.51 10.85 -15.67
CA TYR A 206 -15.66 11.76 -15.53
C TYR A 206 -16.37 11.48 -14.22
N SER A 207 -16.85 12.54 -13.58
CA SER A 207 -17.61 12.42 -12.35
C SER A 207 -18.82 13.34 -12.36
N LEU A 208 -19.87 12.91 -11.66
CA LEU A 208 -21.02 13.72 -11.30
C LEU A 208 -21.06 13.83 -9.77
N THR A 209 -21.26 15.03 -9.24
CA THR A 209 -21.59 15.26 -7.83
C THR A 209 -22.98 15.86 -7.75
N LEU A 210 -23.82 15.32 -6.89
CA LEU A 210 -25.16 15.86 -6.63
C LEU A 210 -25.54 15.66 -5.16
N PRO A 211 -26.50 16.41 -4.62
CA PRO A 211 -27.01 16.18 -3.26
C PRO A 211 -27.47 14.74 -3.07
N TYR A 212 -27.20 14.18 -1.90
CA TYR A 212 -27.69 12.86 -1.54
C TYR A 212 -29.20 12.96 -1.21
N PRO A 213 -30.06 12.09 -1.76
CA PRO A 213 -31.50 12.18 -1.55
C PRO A 213 -31.89 12.00 -0.08
N GLU A 214 -32.88 12.76 0.40
CA GLU A 214 -33.38 12.64 1.77
C GLU A 214 -34.10 11.30 2.02
N LYS A 215 -34.82 10.81 1.00
CA LYS A 215 -35.52 9.53 1.06
C LYS A 215 -34.55 8.37 0.84
N ALA A 216 -34.51 7.46 1.81
CA ALA A 216 -33.70 6.25 1.76
C ALA A 216 -34.07 5.33 0.58
N GLY A 217 -33.08 4.59 0.06
CA GLY A 217 -33.29 3.62 -1.01
C GLY A 217 -33.47 4.21 -2.42
N ILE A 218 -33.24 5.52 -2.60
CA ILE A 218 -33.15 6.15 -3.92
C ILE A 218 -31.74 6.02 -4.51
N ALA A 219 -30.71 6.26 -3.69
CA ALA A 219 -29.31 6.14 -4.05
C ALA A 219 -28.58 5.19 -3.07
N PRO A 220 -27.50 4.52 -3.49
CA PRO A 220 -26.77 3.61 -2.61
C PRO A 220 -26.22 4.32 -1.37
N ASP A 221 -26.40 3.74 -0.18
CA ASP A 221 -25.73 4.21 1.04
C ASP A 221 -24.33 3.59 1.17
N ILE A 222 -24.18 2.32 0.76
CA ILE A 222 -22.86 1.68 0.64
C ILE A 222 -22.18 2.07 -0.68
N SER A 223 -20.86 1.89 -0.76
CA SER A 223 -20.18 2.10 -2.05
C SER A 223 -20.55 0.99 -3.02
N VAL A 224 -21.15 1.33 -4.16
CA VAL A 224 -21.52 0.36 -5.20
C VAL A 224 -20.65 0.56 -6.42
N THR A 225 -20.07 -0.52 -6.94
CA THR A 225 -19.37 -0.54 -8.23
C THR A 225 -20.12 -1.42 -9.21
N ASP A 226 -20.69 -0.83 -10.26
CA ASP A 226 -21.20 -1.57 -11.41
C ASP A 226 -20.02 -2.03 -12.28
N TYR A 227 -19.66 -3.32 -12.17
CA TYR A 227 -18.53 -3.87 -12.91
C TYR A 227 -18.76 -3.89 -14.42
N GLY A 228 -20.01 -3.98 -14.88
CA GLY A 228 -20.33 -4.01 -16.31
C GLY A 228 -20.13 -2.63 -16.95
N HIS A 229 -20.70 -1.60 -16.31
CA HIS A 229 -20.60 -0.22 -16.81
C HIS A 229 -19.33 0.52 -16.37
N LYS A 230 -18.57 -0.04 -15.41
CA LYS A 230 -17.39 0.59 -14.78
C LYS A 230 -17.73 1.94 -14.12
N ILE A 231 -18.83 1.95 -13.37
CA ILE A 231 -19.31 3.13 -12.63
C ILE A 231 -19.21 2.83 -11.13
N VAL A 232 -18.76 3.81 -10.35
CA VAL A 232 -18.70 3.77 -8.90
C VAL A 232 -19.65 4.84 -8.34
N TYR A 233 -20.47 4.43 -7.39
CA TYR A 233 -21.37 5.27 -6.62
C TYR A 233 -20.86 5.30 -5.18
N ALA A 234 -20.71 6.49 -4.60
CA ALA A 234 -20.28 6.65 -3.23
C ALA A 234 -21.00 7.83 -2.57
N ARG A 235 -21.59 7.58 -1.41
CA ARG A 235 -22.09 8.65 -0.53
C ARG A 235 -20.94 9.28 0.25
N LEU A 236 -20.79 10.59 0.11
CA LEU A 236 -19.79 11.42 0.78
C LEU A 236 -20.52 12.50 1.58
N GLY A 237 -20.81 12.22 2.85
CA GLY A 237 -21.67 13.08 3.67
C GLY A 237 -23.07 13.21 3.05
N GLN A 238 -23.46 14.44 2.74
CA GLN A 238 -24.74 14.79 2.10
C GLN A 238 -24.65 14.88 0.57
N GLN A 239 -23.63 14.28 -0.03
CA GLN A 239 -23.44 14.26 -1.48
C GLN A 239 -23.34 12.82 -2.00
N LEU A 240 -23.85 12.59 -3.19
CA LEU A 240 -23.61 11.41 -3.99
C LEU A 240 -22.53 11.73 -5.03
N ARG A 241 -21.44 10.97 -5.04
CA ARG A 241 -20.40 11.04 -6.06
C ARG A 241 -20.51 9.83 -6.97
N ILE A 242 -20.66 10.08 -8.27
CA ILE A 242 -20.73 9.07 -9.32
C ILE A 242 -19.50 9.23 -10.19
N ALA A 243 -18.59 8.26 -10.19
CA ALA A 243 -17.35 8.30 -10.96
C ALA A 243 -17.35 7.18 -12.00
N ALA A 244 -17.04 7.52 -13.25
CA ALA A 244 -17.11 6.57 -14.35
C ALA A 244 -16.10 6.87 -15.44
N MET A 245 -15.97 5.88 -16.32
CA MET A 245 -15.34 5.99 -17.64
C MET A 245 -13.85 6.34 -17.60
N VAL A 246 -13.15 5.93 -18.65
CA VAL A 246 -11.76 6.31 -18.89
C VAL A 246 -11.59 6.68 -20.36
N ASP A 247 -10.96 7.82 -20.60
CA ASP A 247 -10.56 8.30 -21.90
C ASP A 247 -9.03 8.38 -21.96
N ILE A 248 -8.43 7.76 -22.98
CA ILE A 248 -6.99 7.73 -23.23
C ILE A 248 -6.65 8.65 -24.41
N GLY A 249 -5.63 9.49 -24.27
CA GLY A 249 -5.21 10.40 -25.33
C GLY A 249 -6.07 11.66 -25.46
N TYR A 250 -6.79 12.01 -24.39
CA TYR A 250 -7.52 13.27 -24.24
C TYR A 250 -6.86 14.03 -23.09
N ASP A 251 -6.28 15.19 -23.38
CA ASP A 251 -5.57 15.98 -22.37
C ASP A 251 -6.41 17.19 -21.94
N GLY A 252 -6.08 17.77 -20.79
CA GLY A 252 -6.75 18.95 -20.24
C GLY A 252 -8.13 18.67 -19.65
N ASP A 253 -8.78 19.73 -19.19
CA ASP A 253 -10.02 19.69 -18.40
C ASP A 253 -11.28 19.81 -19.26
N GLU A 254 -11.15 19.76 -20.59
CA GLU A 254 -12.27 19.91 -21.53
C GLU A 254 -13.35 18.84 -21.32
N LEU A 255 -14.56 19.26 -20.98
CA LEU A 255 -15.68 18.35 -20.77
C LEU A 255 -16.22 17.84 -22.12
N ARG A 256 -16.38 16.51 -22.23
CA ARG A 256 -17.01 15.88 -23.40
C ARG A 256 -18.48 15.65 -23.11
N GLU A 257 -19.35 16.53 -23.59
CA GLU A 257 -20.80 16.48 -23.37
C GLU A 257 -21.40 15.10 -23.69
N SER A 258 -21.00 14.49 -24.82
CA SER A 258 -21.46 13.14 -25.20
C SER A 258 -21.15 12.06 -24.14
N ARG A 259 -20.03 12.17 -23.41
CA ARG A 259 -19.65 11.24 -22.33
C ARG A 259 -20.48 11.48 -21.08
N ILE A 260 -20.68 12.75 -20.75
CA ILE A 260 -21.50 13.19 -19.63
C ILE A 260 -22.94 12.73 -19.82
N GLN A 261 -23.53 12.98 -21.00
CA GLN A 261 -24.89 12.55 -21.31
C GLN A 261 -25.02 11.03 -21.28
N ALA A 262 -24.04 10.30 -21.80
CA ALA A 262 -24.04 8.84 -21.71
C ALA A 262 -23.99 8.35 -20.26
N LEU A 263 -23.18 8.99 -19.40
CA LEU A 263 -23.14 8.69 -17.97
C LEU A 263 -24.49 8.98 -17.31
N LYS A 264 -25.07 10.16 -17.53
CA LYS A 264 -26.40 10.53 -17.01
C LYS A 264 -27.46 9.52 -17.44
N ASN A 265 -27.48 9.13 -18.72
CA ASN A 265 -28.42 8.14 -19.24
C ASN A 265 -28.28 6.75 -18.56
N ILE A 266 -27.06 6.31 -18.26
CA ILE A 266 -26.83 5.04 -17.56
C ILE A 266 -27.29 5.14 -16.09
N VAL A 267 -27.01 6.27 -15.44
CA VAL A 267 -27.42 6.53 -14.05
C VAL A 267 -28.94 6.60 -13.94
N ALA A 268 -29.62 7.36 -14.81
CA ALA A 268 -31.08 7.49 -14.83
C ALA A 268 -31.79 6.13 -15.04
N ARG A 269 -31.20 5.22 -15.83
CA ARG A 269 -31.72 3.84 -15.96
C ARG A 269 -31.46 2.99 -14.73
N SER A 270 -30.36 3.23 -14.03
CA SER A 270 -29.97 2.46 -12.85
C SER A 270 -30.73 2.90 -11.59
N PHE A 271 -31.02 4.20 -11.50
CA PHE A 271 -31.70 4.86 -10.38
C PHE A 271 -32.74 5.87 -10.93
N PRO A 272 -33.88 5.38 -11.45
CA PRO A 272 -34.90 6.25 -12.08
C PRO A 272 -35.60 7.20 -11.12
N GLU A 273 -35.53 6.95 -9.81
CA GLU A 273 -36.06 7.83 -8.75
C GLU A 273 -35.04 8.90 -8.32
N LEU A 274 -33.83 8.90 -8.87
CA LEU A 274 -32.79 9.89 -8.54
C LEU A 274 -33.04 11.18 -9.31
N GLU A 275 -33.49 12.20 -8.59
CA GLU A 275 -33.67 13.56 -9.10
C GLU A 275 -32.34 14.36 -9.07
N GLY A 276 -32.30 15.52 -9.75
CA GLY A 276 -31.14 16.43 -9.71
C GLY A 276 -29.96 16.03 -10.61
N LEU A 277 -30.15 15.04 -11.49
CA LEU A 277 -29.09 14.56 -12.36
C LEU A 277 -28.72 15.55 -13.47
N ASP A 278 -29.67 16.38 -13.91
CA ASP A 278 -29.45 17.41 -14.91
C ASP A 278 -28.65 18.58 -14.35
N GLU A 279 -28.89 18.93 -13.09
CA GLU A 279 -28.21 19.99 -12.31
C GLU A 279 -26.92 19.52 -11.62
N ALA A 280 -26.57 18.23 -11.73
CA ALA A 280 -25.38 17.67 -11.11
C ALA A 280 -24.11 18.43 -11.53
N GLU A 281 -23.24 18.70 -10.56
CA GLU A 281 -21.91 19.24 -10.80
C GLU A 281 -21.11 18.24 -11.62
N VAL A 282 -20.62 18.66 -12.78
CA VAL A 282 -19.87 17.82 -13.69
C VAL A 282 -18.40 18.25 -13.70
N TRP A 283 -17.51 17.28 -13.52
CA TRP A 283 -16.09 17.54 -13.60
C TRP A 283 -15.30 16.34 -14.14
N THR A 284 -14.09 16.61 -14.59
CA THR A 284 -13.15 15.58 -15.05
C THR A 284 -11.87 15.60 -14.24
N GLY A 285 -11.27 14.43 -14.07
CA GLY A 285 -9.98 14.28 -13.39
C GLY A 285 -8.98 13.53 -14.26
N MET A 286 -7.73 13.96 -14.20
CA MET A 286 -6.63 13.36 -14.95
C MET A 286 -5.79 12.47 -14.05
N ARG A 287 -5.86 11.15 -14.27
CA ARG A 287 -5.20 10.15 -13.42
C ARG A 287 -3.82 9.79 -13.99
N PRO A 288 -2.70 10.21 -13.37
CA PRO A 288 -1.38 9.85 -13.84
C PRO A 288 -1.17 8.35 -13.66
N SER A 289 -1.00 7.62 -14.77
CA SER A 289 -0.99 6.16 -14.76
C SER A 289 0.28 5.61 -15.39
N THR A 290 0.93 4.68 -14.68
CA THR A 290 2.03 3.89 -15.23
C THR A 290 1.46 2.78 -16.12
N PRO A 291 2.23 2.29 -17.11
CA PRO A 291 1.77 1.21 -17.98
C PRO A 291 1.56 -0.11 -17.24
N ALA A 292 2.23 -0.30 -16.10
CA ALA A 292 2.19 -1.54 -15.34
C ALA A 292 1.10 -1.52 -14.24
N GLY A 293 0.63 -0.34 -13.84
CA GLY A 293 -0.38 -0.14 -12.78
C GLY A 293 0.20 0.45 -11.48
N PRO A 294 1.21 -0.16 -10.82
CA PRO A 294 1.77 0.36 -9.59
C PRO A 294 2.39 1.76 -9.73
N PRO A 295 2.39 2.58 -8.66
CA PRO A 295 3.08 3.86 -8.65
C PRO A 295 4.60 3.69 -8.68
N MET A 296 5.29 4.74 -9.13
CA MET A 296 6.74 4.86 -9.06
C MET A 296 7.10 5.64 -7.80
N LEU A 297 7.67 4.93 -6.82
CA LEU A 297 8.10 5.46 -5.53
C LEU A 297 9.61 5.26 -5.35
N GLY A 298 10.32 6.27 -4.88
CA GLY A 298 11.74 6.18 -4.53
C GLY A 298 12.62 7.19 -5.26
N ARG A 299 13.93 6.90 -5.36
CA ARG A 299 14.92 7.80 -5.96
C ARG A 299 14.73 7.96 -7.46
N ALA A 300 14.75 9.19 -7.96
CA ALA A 300 14.58 9.54 -9.37
C ALA A 300 15.94 9.78 -10.08
N GLY A 301 16.87 8.83 -9.94
CA GLY A 301 18.17 8.86 -10.62
C GLY A 301 19.24 9.79 -10.01
N TYR A 302 18.88 10.62 -9.02
CA TYR A 302 19.82 11.48 -8.29
C TYR A 302 19.81 11.16 -6.77
N PRO A 303 20.93 11.37 -6.05
CA PRO A 303 21.02 11.06 -4.62
C PRO A 303 20.14 11.89 -3.69
N ASN A 304 19.55 12.99 -4.15
CA ASN A 304 18.67 13.84 -3.35
C ASN A 304 17.35 14.17 -4.05
N LEU A 305 16.96 13.33 -5.02
CA LEU A 305 15.72 13.49 -5.76
C LEU A 305 14.86 12.25 -5.62
N TRP A 306 13.63 12.44 -5.16
CA TRP A 306 12.63 11.41 -4.95
C TRP A 306 11.43 11.65 -5.85
N MET A 307 10.68 10.58 -6.11
CA MET A 307 9.44 10.64 -6.88
C MET A 307 8.34 9.85 -6.19
N ASN A 308 7.12 10.40 -6.24
CA ASN A 308 5.89 9.76 -5.81
C ASN A 308 4.82 9.96 -6.89
N LEU A 309 4.81 9.08 -7.89
CA LEU A 309 4.12 9.32 -9.16
C LEU A 309 3.28 8.13 -9.60
N GLY A 310 2.28 8.39 -10.45
CA GLY A 310 1.66 7.34 -11.25
C GLY A 310 0.68 6.46 -10.47
N GLN A 311 0.01 7.01 -9.46
CA GLN A 311 -0.90 6.27 -8.57
C GLN A 311 -2.21 5.82 -9.26
N GLY A 312 -2.46 6.30 -10.49
CA GLY A 312 -3.59 5.91 -11.31
C GLY A 312 -4.94 6.21 -10.65
N SER A 313 -5.90 5.32 -10.83
CA SER A 313 -7.26 5.43 -10.25
C SER A 313 -7.33 5.11 -8.76
N LEU A 314 -6.24 4.63 -8.16
CA LEU A 314 -6.19 4.19 -6.76
C LEU A 314 -5.44 5.17 -5.85
N GLY A 315 -5.10 6.37 -6.33
CA GLY A 315 -4.24 7.31 -5.59
C GLY A 315 -4.70 7.66 -4.18
N PHE A 316 -6.01 7.69 -3.95
CA PHE A 316 -6.59 7.90 -2.62
C PHE A 316 -6.82 6.59 -1.83
N THR A 317 -6.97 5.46 -2.54
CA THR A 317 -7.61 4.25 -2.00
C THR A 317 -6.70 3.03 -1.94
N LEU A 318 -5.39 3.12 -2.13
CA LEU A 318 -4.50 1.96 -1.98
C LEU A 318 -4.83 1.28 -0.63
N ARG A 319 -5.60 0.16 -0.67
CA ARG A 319 -6.08 -0.78 0.38
C ARG A 319 -6.10 -2.28 -0.09
N ARG A 320 -6.17 -3.21 0.89
CA ARG A 320 -5.67 -4.62 1.03
C ARG A 320 -6.31 -5.79 0.22
N ARG A 321 -5.56 -6.93 0.10
CA ARG A 321 -5.81 -8.37 0.44
C ARG A 321 -4.51 -9.20 0.72
N GLN A 322 -4.30 -9.77 1.91
CA GLN A 322 -3.27 -10.81 2.18
C GLN A 322 -3.48 -12.07 1.32
N ARG A 323 -2.38 -12.68 0.84
CA ARG A 323 -2.28 -14.13 0.62
C ARG A 323 -1.15 -14.67 1.49
N GLY A 324 -1.47 -15.63 2.35
CA GLY A 324 -0.50 -16.53 2.96
C GLY A 324 -0.06 -17.60 1.96
N GLY A 325 1.22 -17.96 1.97
CA GLY A 325 1.76 -19.11 1.24
C GLY A 325 3.04 -18.83 0.45
N ALA A 326 4.17 -18.95 1.16
CA ALA A 326 5.52 -19.34 0.71
C ALA A 326 6.06 -18.84 -0.64
N GLY A 327 7.08 -17.98 -0.58
CA GLY A 327 7.99 -17.71 -1.69
C GLY A 327 9.00 -16.61 -1.34
N ARG A 328 10.23 -17.01 -0.99
CA ARG A 328 11.39 -16.13 -0.76
C ARG A 328 11.57 -15.17 -1.94
N VAL A 329 11.59 -13.86 -1.69
CA VAL A 329 12.40 -12.92 -2.48
C VAL A 329 12.99 -11.87 -1.54
N ASN A 330 14.32 -11.81 -1.58
CA ASN A 330 15.18 -10.97 -0.79
C ASN A 330 15.34 -9.59 -1.47
N ARG A 331 15.56 -8.55 -0.64
CA ARG A 331 16.04 -7.19 -0.96
C ARG A 331 15.11 -6.23 -1.72
N GLN A 332 14.65 -5.20 -1.02
CA GLN A 332 14.89 -3.77 -1.35
C GLN A 332 14.38 -2.88 -0.21
N SER A 333 15.32 -2.46 0.64
CA SER A 333 15.24 -1.25 1.48
C SER A 333 15.42 -0.02 0.60
N ASP A 334 14.82 1.12 1.00
CA ASP A 334 15.16 2.52 0.59
C ASP A 334 14.01 3.40 0.05
N ALA A 335 12.80 3.30 0.61
CA ALA A 335 11.76 4.33 0.41
C ALA A 335 10.95 4.69 1.68
N ARG A 336 11.44 4.32 2.87
CA ARG A 336 10.68 4.38 4.15
C ARG A 336 10.95 5.61 5.03
N HIS A 337 11.46 6.73 4.52
CA HIS A 337 12.02 7.79 5.39
C HIS A 337 11.44 9.22 5.29
N PHE A 338 10.27 9.45 4.67
CA PHE A 338 9.86 10.84 4.38
C PHE A 338 8.54 11.36 4.96
N PHE A 339 7.75 10.60 5.74
CA PHE A 339 6.57 11.15 6.41
C PHE A 339 6.36 10.58 7.82
N ARG A 340 7.17 11.05 8.78
CA ARG A 340 6.82 11.13 10.21
C ARG A 340 7.88 11.96 10.94
N ARG A 341 7.55 13.20 11.29
CA ARG A 341 8.26 13.96 12.32
C ARG A 341 7.23 14.75 13.13
N SER A 342 6.84 14.17 14.24
CA SER A 342 6.36 14.88 15.43
C SER A 342 6.57 13.94 16.63
N HIS A 343 7.65 14.21 17.37
CA HIS A 343 7.90 13.80 18.76
C HIS A 343 7.77 12.31 19.12
N MET A 344 8.65 11.49 18.55
CA MET A 344 9.25 10.37 19.30
C MET A 344 10.76 10.54 19.24
N GLU A 345 11.42 10.39 20.39
CA GLU A 345 12.87 10.46 20.53
C GLU A 345 13.56 9.73 19.38
N THR A 346 14.47 10.44 18.73
CA THR A 346 15.24 9.95 17.58
C THR A 346 16.12 8.77 17.98
N ASN A 347 15.60 7.55 17.90
CA ASN A 347 16.44 6.38 17.67
C ASN A 347 16.80 6.38 16.17
N ARG A 348 17.90 7.04 15.82
CA ARG A 348 18.49 6.98 14.48
C ARG A 348 18.48 5.52 14.01
N MET A 349 17.89 5.26 12.84
CA MET A 349 17.91 3.95 12.13
C MET A 349 19.35 3.59 11.71
N THR A 350 20.19 3.34 12.71
CA THR A 350 21.61 3.02 12.61
C THR A 350 21.75 1.55 12.93
N ILE A 351 22.61 0.84 12.18
CA ILE A 351 22.98 -0.53 12.53
C ILE A 351 23.82 -0.46 13.80
N ILE A 352 23.29 -0.96 14.91
CA ILE A 352 24.02 -1.05 16.18
C ILE A 352 24.64 -2.44 16.23
N ARG A 353 25.96 -2.51 16.44
CA ARG A 353 26.69 -3.76 16.58
C ARG A 353 27.17 -3.88 18.00
N ASN A 354 26.74 -4.94 18.69
CA ASN A 354 27.18 -5.23 20.04
C ASN A 354 28.41 -6.15 19.98
N ASN A 355 29.50 -5.72 20.61
CA ASN A 355 30.80 -6.38 20.63
C ASN A 355 31.30 -6.78 19.21
N PRO A 356 31.52 -5.81 18.30
CA PRO A 356 31.98 -6.11 16.96
C PRO A 356 33.44 -6.60 16.95
N GLN A 357 33.67 -7.79 16.39
CA GLN A 357 34.97 -8.35 16.06
C GLN A 357 35.11 -8.47 14.53
N PRO A 358 36.34 -8.59 13.98
CA PRO A 358 36.54 -8.74 12.53
C PRO A 358 35.77 -9.91 11.91
N ARG A 359 35.51 -10.97 12.67
CA ARG A 359 34.79 -12.17 12.22
C ARG A 359 33.28 -12.08 12.40
N LEU A 360 32.79 -11.51 13.50
CA LEU A 360 31.37 -11.45 13.85
C LEU A 360 31.08 -10.35 14.88
N SER A 361 29.82 -9.92 14.97
CA SER A 361 29.31 -9.17 16.13
C SER A 361 28.45 -10.11 16.97
N ALA A 362 28.51 -10.02 18.30
CA ALA A 362 27.72 -10.87 19.19
C ALA A 362 26.21 -10.70 18.95
N SER A 363 25.79 -9.46 18.67
CA SER A 363 24.50 -9.18 18.07
C SER A 363 24.52 -7.94 17.18
N VAL A 364 23.55 -7.85 16.28
CA VAL A 364 23.32 -6.71 15.40
C VAL A 364 21.86 -6.31 15.52
N ALA A 365 21.62 -5.05 15.84
CA ALA A 365 20.27 -4.48 15.89
C ALA A 365 20.03 -3.54 14.71
N TYR A 366 18.83 -3.62 14.12
CA TYR A 366 18.36 -2.71 13.09
C TYR A 366 16.88 -2.41 13.28
N GLY A 367 16.57 -1.15 13.63
CA GLY A 367 15.25 -0.79 14.14
C GLY A 367 14.95 -1.59 15.40
N ASP A 368 13.81 -2.27 15.41
CA ASP A 368 13.39 -3.14 16.52
C ASP A 368 13.86 -4.58 16.36
N LEU A 369 14.46 -4.95 15.22
CA LEU A 369 14.96 -6.30 15.00
C LEU A 369 16.35 -6.48 15.63
N LEU A 370 16.52 -7.60 16.34
CA LEU A 370 17.75 -8.01 16.98
C LEU A 370 18.19 -9.37 16.43
N PHE A 371 19.38 -9.43 15.86
CA PHE A 371 19.99 -10.64 15.33
C PHE A 371 21.17 -11.04 16.23
N LEU A 372 21.09 -12.18 16.89
CA LEU A 372 22.22 -12.73 17.65
C LEU A 372 23.07 -13.60 16.72
N SER A 373 24.39 -13.60 16.93
CA SER A 373 25.26 -14.62 16.33
C SER A 373 25.01 -15.98 16.99
N GLY A 374 25.50 -17.05 16.36
CA GLY A 374 25.53 -18.37 17.00
C GLY A 374 26.26 -18.31 18.35
N GLN A 375 25.57 -18.74 19.40
CA GLN A 375 26.07 -18.80 20.76
C GLN A 375 26.50 -20.22 21.08
N THR A 376 27.73 -20.35 21.54
CA THR A 376 28.37 -21.62 21.93
C THR A 376 28.60 -21.63 23.44
N PRO A 377 28.74 -22.79 24.09
CA PRO A 377 28.97 -22.92 25.53
C PRO A 377 30.31 -22.32 25.98
N LYS A 378 30.52 -22.18 27.30
CA LYS A 378 31.83 -21.81 27.88
C LYS A 378 32.62 -23.04 28.27
N SER A 379 31.92 -24.05 28.79
CA SER A 379 32.46 -25.35 29.18
C SER A 379 32.85 -26.17 27.95
N ASN A 380 33.83 -27.05 28.17
CA ASN A 380 34.24 -28.09 27.21
C ASN A 380 33.81 -29.49 27.70
N GLU A 381 32.89 -29.55 28.68
CA GLU A 381 32.38 -30.80 29.26
C GLU A 381 31.45 -31.50 28.27
N ASP A 382 31.51 -32.83 28.17
CA ASP A 382 30.57 -33.61 27.34
C ASP A 382 29.21 -33.77 28.04
N ASP A 383 28.58 -32.64 28.38
CA ASP A 383 27.27 -32.55 29.03
C ASP A 383 26.39 -31.53 28.29
N ILE A 384 25.41 -32.05 27.54
CA ILE A 384 24.47 -31.22 26.78
C ILE A 384 23.61 -30.34 27.69
N VAL A 385 23.22 -30.79 28.88
CA VAL A 385 22.37 -30.04 29.80
C VAL A 385 23.12 -28.81 30.31
N LEU A 386 24.37 -29.01 30.74
CA LEU A 386 25.26 -27.93 31.16
C LEU A 386 25.50 -26.94 30.02
N GLN A 387 25.93 -27.43 28.84
CA GLN A 387 26.22 -26.57 27.70
C GLN A 387 24.99 -25.79 27.22
N THR A 388 23.80 -26.40 27.23
CA THR A 388 22.55 -25.74 26.86
C THR A 388 22.22 -24.60 27.83
N ARG A 389 22.35 -24.82 29.14
CA ARG A 389 22.14 -23.76 30.14
C ARG A 389 23.09 -22.58 29.93
N GLU A 390 24.38 -22.85 29.71
CA GLU A 390 25.36 -21.81 29.47
C GLU A 390 25.07 -20.99 28.20
N VAL A 391 24.59 -21.65 27.14
CA VAL A 391 24.19 -20.98 25.89
C VAL A 391 22.96 -20.10 26.11
N LEU A 392 21.95 -20.60 26.84
CA LEU A 392 20.72 -19.86 27.13
C LEU A 392 20.97 -18.66 28.08
N GLU A 393 21.87 -18.80 29.05
CA GLU A 393 22.32 -17.69 29.90
C GLU A 393 23.00 -16.57 29.10
N LYS A 394 23.86 -16.94 28.13
CA LYS A 394 24.47 -15.96 27.22
C LYS A 394 23.42 -15.25 26.37
N ILE A 395 22.42 -16.00 25.88
CA ILE A 395 21.30 -15.46 25.13
C ILE A 395 20.52 -14.45 25.99
N ASP A 396 20.16 -14.80 27.23
CA ASP A 396 19.45 -13.90 28.14
C ASP A 396 20.23 -12.59 28.36
N ALA A 397 21.55 -12.68 28.57
CA ALA A 397 22.41 -11.51 28.71
C ALA A 397 22.46 -10.64 27.44
N LEU A 398 22.48 -11.25 26.25
CA LEU A 398 22.51 -10.54 24.97
C LEU A 398 21.17 -9.90 24.62
N LEU A 399 20.05 -10.54 24.96
CA LEU A 399 18.71 -10.00 24.82
C LEU A 399 18.55 -8.79 25.76
N ALA A 400 18.89 -8.95 27.04
CA ALA A 400 18.81 -7.88 28.03
C ALA A 400 19.69 -6.66 27.64
N ALA A 401 20.92 -6.90 27.21
CA ALA A 401 21.82 -5.84 26.75
C ALA A 401 21.30 -5.08 25.51
N ALA A 402 20.40 -5.68 24.74
CA ALA A 402 19.77 -5.08 23.58
C ALA A 402 18.36 -4.52 23.85
N GLY A 403 17.87 -4.56 25.10
CA GLY A 403 16.54 -4.12 25.48
C GLY A 403 15.44 -5.06 24.97
N SER A 404 15.69 -6.37 25.00
CA SER A 404 14.77 -7.45 24.61
C SER A 404 14.73 -8.51 25.71
N ASP A 405 13.83 -9.49 25.58
CA ASP A 405 13.73 -10.63 26.48
C ASP A 405 13.23 -11.89 25.75
N LYS A 406 13.03 -12.97 26.51
CA LYS A 406 12.63 -14.28 25.99
C LYS A 406 11.21 -14.31 25.39
N GLN A 407 10.35 -13.36 25.77
CA GLN A 407 8.99 -13.22 25.22
C GLN A 407 9.01 -12.65 23.79
N HIS A 408 10.09 -11.96 23.43
CA HIS A 408 10.23 -11.26 22.18
C HIS A 408 11.07 -12.01 21.13
N ILE A 409 11.34 -13.30 21.36
CA ILE A 409 12.07 -14.14 20.40
C ILE A 409 11.14 -14.52 19.24
N LEU A 410 11.56 -14.20 18.01
CA LEU A 410 10.79 -14.52 16.80
C LEU A 410 11.16 -15.90 16.24
N SER A 411 12.46 -16.20 16.18
CA SER A 411 12.95 -17.45 15.60
C SER A 411 14.27 -17.93 16.19
N ALA A 412 14.45 -19.25 16.25
CA ALA A 412 15.68 -19.90 16.70
C ALA A 412 16.15 -21.00 15.72
N GLN A 413 17.45 -21.01 15.43
CA GLN A 413 18.15 -22.07 14.72
C GLN A 413 19.09 -22.76 15.70
N ILE A 414 18.91 -24.06 15.84
CA ILE A 414 19.62 -24.87 16.82
C ILE A 414 20.43 -25.92 16.04
N TRP A 415 21.72 -25.98 16.32
CA TRP A 415 22.59 -27.04 15.85
C TRP A 415 22.98 -27.91 17.03
N LEU A 416 22.81 -29.23 16.88
CA LEU A 416 23.26 -30.24 17.82
C LEU A 416 24.34 -31.10 17.16
N LYS A 417 25.37 -31.49 17.91
CA LYS A 417 26.45 -32.33 17.38
C LYS A 417 25.96 -33.76 17.10
N ASN A 418 25.19 -34.32 18.04
CA ASN A 418 24.54 -35.62 17.88
C ASN A 418 23.07 -35.51 18.29
N ILE A 419 22.17 -35.41 17.31
CA ILE A 419 20.75 -35.21 17.57
C ILE A 419 20.11 -36.46 18.19
N GLU A 420 20.58 -37.66 17.87
CA GLU A 420 20.03 -38.89 18.44
C GLU A 420 20.32 -39.01 19.95
N ARG A 421 21.52 -38.61 20.38
CA ARG A 421 21.95 -38.63 21.77
C ARG A 421 21.35 -37.48 22.60
N ASP A 422 21.37 -36.27 22.05
CA ASP A 422 21.30 -35.04 22.85
C ASP A 422 19.94 -34.31 22.76
N PHE A 423 19.07 -34.68 21.81
CA PHE A 423 17.85 -33.92 21.51
C PHE A 423 16.81 -33.91 22.64
N ALA A 424 16.62 -35.03 23.35
CA ALA A 424 15.65 -35.10 24.44
C ALA A 424 16.06 -34.20 25.61
N ALA A 425 17.30 -34.33 26.08
CA ALA A 425 17.84 -33.53 27.18
C ALA A 425 17.91 -32.04 26.85
N PHE A 426 18.30 -31.68 25.62
CA PHE A 426 18.26 -30.30 25.14
C PHE A 426 16.83 -29.70 25.22
N ASN A 427 15.82 -30.45 24.74
CA ASN A 427 14.45 -29.95 24.70
C ASN A 427 13.86 -29.76 26.11
N GLU A 428 14.23 -30.59 27.08
CA GLU A 428 13.80 -30.43 28.46
C GLU A 428 14.29 -29.10 29.05
N VAL A 429 15.58 -28.78 28.86
CA VAL A 429 16.16 -27.49 29.29
C VAL A 429 15.52 -26.32 28.55
N TRP A 430 15.30 -26.46 27.23
CA TRP A 430 14.66 -25.42 26.42
C TRP A 430 13.24 -25.09 26.91
N VAL A 431 12.43 -26.12 27.19
CA VAL A 431 11.05 -25.94 27.66
C VAL A 431 11.02 -25.28 29.03
N GLN A 432 11.93 -25.64 29.94
CA GLN A 432 12.05 -24.99 31.25
C GLN A 432 12.44 -23.52 31.16
N TRP A 433 13.24 -23.15 30.15
CA TRP A 433 13.71 -21.78 29.95
C TRP A 433 12.68 -20.86 29.27
N MET A 434 11.79 -21.41 28.44
CA MET A 434 10.80 -20.63 27.67
C MET A 434 9.53 -20.32 28.47
N PRO A 435 9.07 -19.06 28.50
CA PRO A 435 7.77 -18.72 29.08
C PRO A 435 6.59 -19.32 28.29
N GLU A 436 5.54 -19.70 29.01
CA GLU A 436 4.32 -20.30 28.42
C GLU A 436 3.66 -19.34 27.42
N GLY A 437 3.33 -19.83 26.22
CA GLY A 437 2.68 -19.05 25.17
C GLY A 437 3.62 -18.22 24.27
N TYR A 438 4.92 -18.19 24.55
CA TYR A 438 5.91 -17.36 23.81
C TYR A 438 6.92 -18.18 23.00
N SER A 439 6.60 -19.43 22.68
CA SER A 439 7.47 -20.32 21.88
C SER A 439 7.79 -19.72 20.49
N PRO A 440 9.07 -19.57 20.12
CA PRO A 440 9.45 -19.01 18.82
C PRO A 440 9.31 -20.04 17.69
N ALA A 441 9.32 -19.55 16.44
CA ALA A 441 9.51 -20.44 15.29
C ALA A 441 10.93 -21.03 15.33
N ARG A 442 11.05 -22.34 15.57
CA ARG A 442 12.37 -22.99 15.74
C ARG A 442 12.62 -24.16 14.80
N VAL A 443 13.90 -24.38 14.51
CA VAL A 443 14.40 -25.58 13.83
C VAL A 443 15.62 -26.10 14.58
N ALA A 444 15.71 -27.42 14.71
CA ALA A 444 16.88 -28.11 15.26
C ALA A 444 17.42 -29.10 14.22
N VAL A 445 18.71 -29.05 13.95
CA VAL A 445 19.39 -29.92 12.99
C VAL A 445 20.69 -30.46 13.58
N GLN A 446 21.16 -31.58 13.04
CA GLN A 446 22.50 -32.06 13.35
C GLN A 446 23.56 -31.36 12.47
N ALA A 447 24.70 -30.98 13.05
CA ALA A 447 25.84 -30.44 12.30
C ALA A 447 27.18 -30.70 12.99
N GLU A 448 28.25 -30.73 12.19
CA GLU A 448 29.63 -30.68 12.70
C GLU A 448 29.95 -29.30 13.28
N MET A 449 30.58 -29.30 14.45
CA MET A 449 30.80 -28.08 15.24
C MET A 449 32.19 -27.49 15.03
N ALA A 450 32.33 -26.19 15.28
CA ALA A 450 33.60 -25.48 15.12
C ALA A 450 34.73 -26.01 16.01
N ARG A 451 34.39 -26.69 17.11
CA ARG A 451 35.32 -27.41 17.98
C ARG A 451 34.72 -28.75 18.40
N PRO A 452 35.52 -29.81 18.58
CA PRO A 452 35.01 -31.13 18.95
C PRO A 452 34.22 -31.15 20.26
N GLU A 453 34.50 -30.24 21.20
CA GLU A 453 33.90 -30.23 22.53
C GLU A 453 32.53 -29.52 22.56
N ILE A 454 32.16 -28.79 21.51
CA ILE A 454 30.86 -28.11 21.43
C ILE A 454 29.79 -29.12 21.03
N LEU A 455 28.73 -29.23 21.83
CA LEU A 455 27.57 -30.10 21.56
C LEU A 455 26.37 -29.34 21.02
N VAL A 456 26.26 -28.05 21.33
CA VAL A 456 25.12 -27.20 20.94
C VAL A 456 25.56 -25.80 20.55
N GLU A 457 24.96 -25.28 19.48
CA GLU A 457 25.05 -23.89 19.07
C GLU A 457 23.65 -23.36 18.76
N ILE A 458 23.31 -22.17 19.27
CA ILE A 458 21.99 -21.56 19.08
C ILE A 458 22.13 -20.16 18.51
N MET A 459 21.42 -19.88 17.42
CA MET A 459 21.30 -18.55 16.84
C MET A 459 19.84 -18.13 16.85
N LEU A 460 19.55 -16.88 17.19
CA LEU A 460 18.17 -16.39 17.27
C LEU A 460 17.98 -14.98 16.70
N THR A 461 16.73 -14.70 16.37
CA THR A 461 16.25 -13.37 16.02
C THR A 461 15.13 -13.00 16.97
N ALA A 462 15.20 -11.81 17.55
CA ALA A 462 14.23 -11.27 18.49
C ALA A 462 13.82 -9.85 18.09
N VAL A 463 12.84 -9.29 18.79
CA VAL A 463 12.51 -7.86 18.74
C VAL A 463 12.77 -7.18 20.07
N LYS A 464 13.01 -5.88 20.08
CA LYS A 464 13.06 -5.11 21.34
C LYS A 464 11.73 -5.23 22.10
N ALA A 465 11.81 -5.23 23.43
CA ALA A 465 10.67 -5.33 24.35
C ALA A 465 9.86 -4.03 24.40
#